data_AF-A0A8T0ACL7-F1
#
_entry.id   AF-A0A8T0ACL7-F1
#
_cell.length_a   1.000
_cell.length_b   1.000
_cell.length_c   1.000
_cell.angle_alpha   90.00
_cell.angle_beta   90.00
_cell.angle_gamma   90.00
#
_symmetry.space_group_name_H-M   'P 1'
#
loop_
_entity.id
_entity.type
_entity.pdbx_description
1 polymer ?
#
loop_
_entity_poly.entity_id
_entity_poly.type
_entity_poly.pdbx_seq_one_letter_code
_entity_poly.pdbx_strand_id
1 'polypeptide(L)'
;MGLGKTVQVLSFQINHTLLVMPTSLIKKWLNKFKHCTPGFQVKEFHGKNKLERSRNLEQIQRRGGAVITTYQMLINNWQQLASFRGHEFFWDYIILDEAHEIKNSSLKTTMSVSAVPARHRLLLTGTPVQNNLQVMWALFKV
;
A
#
# COMPACT_ATOMS: atom_id res chain seq x y z
N MET A 1 -2.12 -13.08 12.09
CA MET A 1 -2.53 -14.52 12.09
C MET A 1 -2.42 -15.10 10.68
N GLY A 2 -1.96 -16.36 10.57
CA GLY A 2 -1.49 -17.04 9.36
C GLY A 2 -2.54 -17.52 8.35
N LEU A 3 -3.62 -16.77 8.14
CA LEU A 3 -4.75 -17.12 7.25
C LEU A 3 -4.44 -17.03 5.74
N GLY A 4 -3.18 -16.96 5.33
CA GLY A 4 -2.85 -16.89 3.91
C GLY A 4 -3.30 -15.61 3.18
N LYS A 5 -3.74 -14.55 3.88
CA LYS A 5 -4.16 -13.27 3.27
C LYS A 5 -3.12 -12.70 2.31
N THR A 6 -1.84 -12.88 2.63
CA THR A 6 -0.75 -12.53 1.72
C THR A 6 -0.79 -13.34 0.42
N VAL A 7 -1.01 -14.66 0.50
CA VAL A 7 -1.11 -15.52 -0.70
C VAL A 7 -2.33 -15.14 -1.53
N GLN A 8 -3.45 -14.80 -0.90
CA GLN A 8 -4.64 -14.29 -1.59
C GLN A 8 -4.33 -13.00 -2.36
N VAL A 9 -3.67 -12.02 -1.71
CA VAL A 9 -3.21 -10.80 -2.39
C VAL A 9 -2.26 -11.10 -3.55
N LEU A 10 -1.33 -12.02 -3.35
CA LEU A 10 -0.33 -12.42 -4.36
C LEU A 10 -0.95 -13.14 -5.56
N SER A 11 -2.11 -13.80 -5.37
CA SER A 11 -2.80 -14.53 -6.43
C SER A 11 -3.51 -13.62 -7.43
N PHE A 12 -3.83 -12.39 -7.05
CA PHE A 12 -4.31 -11.40 -7.99
C PHE A 12 -3.12 -10.98 -8.88
N GLN A 13 -3.12 -11.40 -10.14
CA GLN A 13 -2.19 -10.91 -11.18
C GLN A 13 -2.52 -9.44 -11.50
N ILE A 14 -2.06 -8.54 -10.64
CA ILE A 14 -2.39 -7.10 -10.70
C ILE A 14 -1.21 -6.35 -11.31
N ASN A 15 -1.49 -5.50 -12.30
CA ASN A 15 -0.46 -4.69 -12.96
C ASN A 15 0.08 -3.58 -12.07
N HIS A 16 -0.74 -2.86 -11.31
CA HIS A 16 -0.25 -1.76 -10.46
C HIS A 16 -0.83 -1.81 -9.05
N THR A 17 -0.01 -2.26 -8.09
CA THR A 17 -0.42 -2.39 -6.68
C THR A 17 0.41 -1.50 -5.76
N LEU A 18 -0.26 -0.74 -4.88
CA LEU A 18 0.37 -0.02 -3.77
C LEU A 18 0.09 -0.76 -2.47
N LEU A 19 1.13 -1.23 -1.80
CA LEU A 19 1.05 -1.88 -0.49
C LEU A 19 1.50 -0.89 0.59
N VAL A 20 0.64 -0.64 1.56
CA VAL A 20 0.89 0.26 2.69
C VAL A 20 0.88 -0.57 3.96
N MET A 21 1.97 -0.54 4.71
CA MET A 21 2.13 -1.40 5.89
C MET A 21 3.02 -0.77 6.96
N PRO A 22 3.01 -1.28 8.20
CA PRO A 22 4.01 -0.92 9.20
C PRO A 22 5.43 -1.21 8.72
N THR A 23 6.38 -0.38 9.11
CA THR A 23 7.81 -0.51 8.69
C THR A 23 8.40 -1.89 9.01
N SER A 24 7.97 -2.50 10.12
CA SER A 24 8.41 -3.83 10.56
C SER A 24 8.02 -4.95 9.58
N LEU A 25 6.98 -4.76 8.76
CA LEU A 25 6.46 -5.78 7.84
C LEU A 25 7.07 -5.73 6.45
N ILE A 26 7.76 -4.65 6.07
CA ILE A 26 8.33 -4.46 4.72
C ILE A 26 9.21 -5.64 4.31
N LYS A 27 10.21 -5.98 5.14
CA LYS A 27 11.15 -7.08 4.86
C LYS A 27 10.43 -8.42 4.69
N LYS A 28 9.41 -8.66 5.53
CA LYS A 28 8.60 -9.88 5.48
C LYS A 28 7.82 -9.99 4.18
N TRP A 29 7.20 -8.91 3.73
CA TRP A 29 6.47 -8.89 2.47
C TRP A 29 7.39 -9.07 1.26
N LEU A 30 8.51 -8.37 1.21
CA LEU A 30 9.51 -8.55 0.14
C LEU A 30 9.98 -10.00 0.02
N ASN A 31 10.27 -10.64 1.15
CA ASN A 31 10.67 -12.04 1.16
C ASN A 31 9.55 -12.94 0.65
N LYS A 32 8.30 -12.70 1.02
CA LYS A 32 7.15 -13.47 0.51
C LYS A 32 6.98 -13.30 -1.00
N PHE A 33 7.04 -12.07 -1.52
CA PHE A 33 6.94 -11.82 -2.96
C PHE A 33 8.03 -12.54 -3.75
N LYS A 34 9.27 -12.56 -3.23
CA LYS A 34 10.40 -13.30 -3.83
C LYS A 34 10.14 -14.80 -3.94
N HIS A 35 9.50 -15.40 -2.94
CA HIS A 35 9.27 -16.85 -2.90
C HIS A 35 7.97 -17.27 -3.62
N CYS A 36 6.89 -16.51 -3.45
CA CYS A 36 5.56 -16.89 -3.92
C CYS A 36 5.24 -16.46 -5.35
N THR A 37 5.91 -15.42 -5.87
CA THR A 37 5.66 -14.84 -7.19
C THR A 37 6.98 -14.46 -7.87
N PRO A 38 7.85 -15.45 -8.19
CA PRO A 38 9.09 -15.20 -8.90
C PRO A 38 8.78 -14.55 -10.27
N GLY A 39 9.39 -13.39 -10.53
CA GLY A 39 9.15 -12.60 -11.75
C GLY A 39 8.22 -11.38 -11.56
N PHE A 40 7.43 -11.34 -10.48
CA PHE A 40 6.63 -10.17 -10.15
C PHE A 40 7.51 -9.05 -9.59
N GLN A 41 7.41 -7.86 -10.19
CA GLN A 41 8.30 -6.75 -9.86
C GLN A 41 7.83 -6.05 -8.58
N VAL A 42 8.65 -6.09 -7.53
CA VAL A 42 8.32 -5.43 -6.25
C VAL A 42 9.44 -4.49 -5.86
N LYS A 43 9.07 -3.26 -5.52
CA LYS A 43 10.01 -2.20 -5.16
C LYS A 43 9.59 -1.49 -3.88
N GLU A 44 10.58 -1.03 -3.14
CA GLU A 44 10.37 -0.26 -1.93
C GLU A 44 10.28 1.24 -2.27
N PHE A 45 9.23 1.88 -1.78
CA PHE A 45 9.10 3.32 -1.65
C PHE A 45 9.25 3.70 -0.17
N HIS A 46 10.39 3.31 0.40
CA HIS A 46 10.74 3.58 1.78
C HIS A 46 12.24 3.88 1.88
N GLY A 47 12.68 4.49 2.98
CA GLY A 47 14.09 4.85 3.20
C GLY A 47 14.44 6.31 2.91
N LYS A 48 15.69 6.67 3.23
CA LYS A 48 16.18 8.06 3.25
C LYS A 48 16.47 8.61 1.86
N ASN A 49 16.85 7.77 0.90
CA ASN A 49 17.24 8.21 -0.43
C ASN A 49 16.01 8.53 -1.30
N LYS A 50 15.71 9.82 -1.47
CA LYS A 50 14.56 10.27 -2.28
C LYS A 50 14.69 9.89 -3.75
N LEU A 51 15.89 9.95 -4.33
CA LEU A 51 16.10 9.63 -5.75
C LEU A 51 15.82 8.16 -6.03
N GLU A 52 16.29 7.28 -5.16
CA GLU A 52 16.03 5.84 -5.26
C GLU A 52 14.54 5.53 -5.16
N ARG A 53 13.84 6.12 -4.18
CA ARG A 53 12.38 5.96 -4.03
C ARG A 53 11.63 6.40 -5.28
N SER A 54 11.94 7.58 -5.82
CA SER A 54 11.32 8.08 -7.04
C SER A 54 11.57 7.17 -8.24
N ARG A 55 12.81 6.68 -8.40
CA ARG A 55 13.16 5.75 -9.48
C ARG A 55 12.41 4.42 -9.37
N ASN A 56 12.31 3.89 -8.16
CA ASN A 56 11.57 2.66 -7.87
C ASN A 56 10.08 2.81 -8.20
N LEU A 57 9.48 3.94 -7.81
CA LEU A 57 8.09 4.24 -8.11
C LEU A 57 7.84 4.36 -9.62
N GLU A 58 8.64 5.17 -10.33
CA GLU A 58 8.51 5.35 -11.78
C GLU A 58 8.68 4.02 -12.53
N GLN A 59 9.61 3.17 -12.08
CA GLN A 59 9.80 1.86 -12.68
C GLN A 59 8.52 1.01 -12.62
N ILE A 60 7.84 0.98 -11.47
CA ILE A 60 6.58 0.23 -11.30
C ILE A 60 5.44 0.90 -12.07
N GLN A 61 5.30 2.23 -12.02
CA GLN A 61 4.27 2.94 -12.77
C GLN A 61 4.38 2.66 -14.28
N ARG A 62 5.61 2.56 -14.81
CA ARG A 62 5.85 2.27 -16.24
C ARG A 62 5.70 0.80 -16.63
N ARG A 63 6.19 -0.13 -15.81
CA ARG A 63 6.34 -1.56 -16.19
C ARG A 63 5.35 -2.49 -15.51
N GLY A 64 4.59 -1.99 -14.54
CA GLY A 64 3.78 -2.81 -13.65
C GLY A 64 4.59 -3.46 -12.53
N GLY A 65 3.86 -3.97 -11.54
CA GLY A 65 4.34 -4.57 -10.31
C GLY A 65 3.70 -3.93 -9.07
N ALA A 66 4.37 -4.10 -7.94
CA ALA A 66 3.96 -3.52 -6.67
C ALA A 66 5.01 -2.58 -6.07
N VAL A 67 4.51 -1.52 -5.44
CA VAL A 67 5.28 -0.64 -4.58
C VAL A 67 4.90 -0.89 -3.12
N ILE A 68 5.89 -1.07 -2.25
CA ILE A 68 5.70 -1.18 -0.80
C ILE A 68 6.11 0.13 -0.14
N THR A 69 5.23 0.70 0.67
CA THR A 69 5.45 1.93 1.43
C THR A 69 4.92 1.80 2.86
N THR A 70 5.15 2.82 3.68
CA THR A 70 4.61 2.93 5.03
C THR A 70 3.53 3.99 5.11
N TYR A 71 2.67 3.91 6.13
CA TYR A 71 1.65 4.94 6.38
C TYR A 71 2.25 6.35 6.45
N GLN A 72 3.38 6.51 7.16
CA GLN A 72 4.06 7.81 7.25
C GLN A 72 4.61 8.30 5.92
N MET A 73 5.16 7.40 5.09
CA MET A 73 5.64 7.76 3.75
C MET A 73 4.49 8.14 2.83
N LEU A 74 3.36 7.42 2.92
CA LEU A 74 2.16 7.76 2.17
C LEU A 74 1.64 9.14 2.56
N ILE A 75 1.53 9.46 3.85
CA ILE A 75 1.09 10.79 4.30
C ILE A 75 1.99 11.89 3.72
N ASN A 76 3.30 11.68 3.76
CA ASN A 76 4.27 12.71 3.34
C ASN A 76 4.42 12.81 1.82
N ASN A 77 4.02 11.79 1.06
CA ASN A 77 4.32 11.69 -0.37
C ASN A 77 3.12 11.26 -1.24
N TRP A 78 1.89 11.38 -0.73
CA TRP A 78 0.68 10.97 -1.46
C TRP A 78 0.58 11.60 -2.86
N GLN A 79 0.97 12.87 -3.02
CA GLN A 79 0.97 13.56 -4.32
C GLN A 79 1.87 12.87 -5.35
N GLN A 80 3.03 12.39 -4.91
CA GLN A 80 3.96 11.66 -5.76
C GLN A 80 3.40 10.28 -6.12
N LEU A 81 2.72 9.63 -5.17
CA LEU A 81 2.07 8.33 -5.39
C LEU A 81 0.81 8.44 -6.28
N ALA A 82 0.18 9.61 -6.30
CA ALA A 82 -1.03 9.90 -7.07
C ALA A 82 -0.75 10.39 -8.50
N SER A 83 0.51 10.60 -8.88
CA SER A 83 0.84 11.17 -10.18
C SER A 83 1.98 10.42 -10.88
N PHE A 84 1.92 10.45 -12.21
CA PHE A 84 2.97 9.97 -13.08
C PHE A 84 3.09 10.91 -14.29
N ARG A 85 4.28 11.46 -14.51
CA ARG A 85 4.57 12.38 -15.63
C ARG A 85 3.57 13.54 -15.76
N GLY A 86 3.22 14.14 -14.62
CA GLY A 86 2.32 15.30 -14.55
C GLY A 86 0.82 14.96 -14.72
N HIS A 87 0.48 13.68 -14.88
CA HIS A 87 -0.90 13.22 -14.96
C HIS A 87 -1.27 12.40 -13.73
N GLU A 88 -2.56 12.31 -13.45
CA GLU A 88 -3.10 11.46 -12.40
C GLU A 88 -2.77 9.98 -12.69
N PHE A 89 -2.28 9.25 -11.69
CA PHE A 89 -1.94 7.85 -11.80
C PHE A 89 -2.91 7.00 -10.98
N PHE A 90 -3.61 6.09 -11.67
CA PHE A 90 -4.55 5.18 -11.05
C PHE A 90 -3.88 3.85 -10.71
N TRP A 91 -3.87 3.52 -9.42
CA TRP A 91 -3.53 2.18 -8.96
C TRP A 91 -4.69 1.22 -9.23
N ASP A 92 -4.39 -0.03 -9.62
CA ASP A 92 -5.43 -1.05 -9.66
C ASP A 92 -5.86 -1.40 -8.24
N TYR A 93 -4.90 -1.53 -7.33
CA TYR A 93 -5.14 -1.85 -5.92
C TYR A 93 -4.29 -1.00 -4.99
N ILE A 94 -4.93 -0.49 -3.94
CA ILE A 94 -4.25 -0.06 -2.70
C ILE A 94 -4.58 -1.09 -1.61
N ILE A 95 -3.55 -1.65 -0.99
CA ILE A 95 -3.69 -2.69 0.03
C ILE A 95 -3.09 -2.16 1.33
N LEU A 96 -3.91 -2.00 2.36
CA LEU A 96 -3.52 -1.50 3.67
C LEU A 96 -3.39 -2.68 4.63
N ASP A 97 -2.16 -3.04 4.99
CA ASP A 97 -1.87 -4.09 5.97
C ASP A 97 -1.81 -3.53 7.39
N GLU A 98 -2.23 -4.36 8.35
CA GLU A 98 -2.53 -3.95 9.72
C GLU A 98 -3.37 -2.66 9.78
N ALA A 99 -4.46 -2.62 9.00
CA ALA A 99 -5.32 -1.44 8.82
C ALA A 99 -5.90 -0.87 10.13
N HIS A 100 -5.84 -1.63 11.23
CA HIS A 100 -6.17 -1.11 12.56
C HIS A 100 -5.23 0.01 13.03
N GLU A 101 -4.00 0.14 12.49
CA GLU A 101 -3.10 1.26 12.80
C GLU A 101 -3.63 2.61 12.30
N ILE A 102 -4.49 2.60 11.27
CA ILE A 102 -5.13 3.82 10.74
C ILE A 102 -5.96 4.52 11.83
N LYS A 103 -6.41 3.79 12.87
CA LYS A 103 -7.17 4.34 14.01
C LYS A 103 -6.43 5.44 14.76
N ASN A 104 -5.12 5.34 14.92
CA ASN A 104 -4.35 6.20 15.83
C ASN A 104 -3.74 7.44 15.13
N SER A 105 -3.89 7.56 13.81
CA SER A 105 -3.36 8.67 12.98
C SER A 105 -4.43 9.25 12.04
N SER A 106 -5.70 9.12 12.46
CA SER A 106 -6.85 8.80 11.60
C SER A 106 -7.21 9.80 10.50
N LEU A 107 -7.06 11.11 10.71
CA LEU A 107 -7.48 12.07 9.68
C LEU A 107 -6.48 12.18 8.53
N LYS A 108 -5.19 12.38 8.83
CA LYS A 108 -4.16 12.57 7.79
C LYS A 108 -3.96 11.30 6.98
N THR A 109 -3.89 10.13 7.62
CA THR A 109 -3.77 8.86 6.90
C THR A 109 -4.97 8.64 6.00
N THR A 110 -6.19 8.76 6.51
CA THR A 110 -7.41 8.55 5.69
C THR A 110 -7.45 9.52 4.53
N MET A 111 -7.22 10.81 4.76
CA MET A 111 -7.19 11.82 3.69
C MET A 111 -6.12 11.51 2.64
N SER A 112 -4.91 11.15 3.06
CA SER A 112 -3.82 10.82 2.13
C SER A 112 -4.08 9.54 1.35
N VAL A 113 -4.69 8.52 1.96
CA VAL A 113 -5.05 7.28 1.24
C VAL A 113 -6.19 7.60 0.26
N SER A 114 -7.25 8.31 0.66
CA SER A 114 -8.33 8.77 -0.23
C SER A 114 -7.85 9.65 -1.37
N ALA A 115 -6.80 10.44 -1.17
CA ALA A 115 -6.23 11.31 -2.20
C ALA A 115 -5.38 10.58 -3.26
N VAL A 116 -5.00 9.32 -3.04
CA VAL A 116 -4.29 8.50 -4.05
C VAL A 116 -5.31 7.73 -4.91
N PRO A 117 -5.43 7.99 -6.21
CA PRO A 117 -6.44 7.35 -7.06
C PRO A 117 -6.24 5.84 -7.16
N ALA A 118 -7.31 5.07 -6.95
CA ALA A 118 -7.27 3.61 -7.06
C ALA A 118 -8.63 3.02 -7.47
N ARG A 119 -8.60 1.92 -8.22
CA ARG A 119 -9.80 1.16 -8.61
C ARG A 119 -10.36 0.36 -7.45
N HIS A 120 -9.48 -0.28 -6.68
CA HIS A 120 -9.85 -1.12 -5.57
C HIS A 120 -8.99 -0.82 -4.34
N ARG A 121 -9.60 -0.93 -3.17
CA ARG A 121 -8.95 -0.71 -1.88
C ARG A 121 -9.23 -1.89 -0.97
N LEU A 122 -8.16 -2.54 -0.51
CA LEU A 122 -8.24 -3.74 0.33
C LEU A 122 -7.67 -3.44 1.71
N LEU A 123 -8.48 -3.71 2.74
CA LEU A 123 -8.10 -3.52 4.13
C LEU A 123 -7.78 -4.88 4.74
N LEU A 124 -6.52 -5.09 5.12
CA LEU A 124 -6.07 -6.29 5.79
C LEU A 124 -5.80 -5.97 7.25
N THR A 125 -6.57 -6.60 8.14
CA THR A 125 -6.29 -6.53 9.59
C THR A 125 -6.39 -7.92 10.21
N GLY A 126 -5.45 -8.23 11.10
CA GLY A 126 -5.48 -9.46 11.90
C GLY A 126 -6.36 -9.37 13.13
N THR A 127 -6.61 -8.15 13.62
CA THR A 127 -7.51 -7.89 14.75
C THR A 127 -8.94 -7.70 14.21
N PRO A 128 -9.95 -8.38 14.79
CA PRO A 128 -11.33 -8.01 14.54
C PRO A 128 -11.48 -6.53 14.84
N VAL A 129 -12.25 -5.81 14.03
CA VAL A 129 -12.55 -4.38 14.21
C VAL A 129 -13.37 -4.25 15.50
N GLN A 130 -12.73 -4.39 16.65
CA GLN A 130 -13.36 -4.37 17.95
C GLN A 130 -13.85 -2.94 18.21
N ASN A 131 -15.18 -2.83 18.26
CA ASN A 131 -15.98 -1.85 18.99
C ASN A 131 -15.62 -0.37 18.81
N ASN A 132 -15.52 0.10 17.58
CA ASN A 132 -15.71 1.53 17.35
C ASN A 132 -16.32 1.76 15.96
N LEU A 133 -17.59 2.18 15.93
CA LEU A 133 -18.30 2.52 14.70
C LEU A 133 -17.52 3.58 13.90
N GLN A 134 -16.86 4.54 14.55
CA GLN A 134 -16.05 5.55 13.85
C GLN A 134 -14.90 4.92 13.04
N VAL A 135 -14.37 3.79 13.48
CA VAL A 135 -13.33 3.04 12.75
C VAL A 135 -13.92 2.44 11.50
N MET A 136 -15.08 1.79 11.62
CA MET A 136 -15.74 1.20 10.48
C MET A 136 -16.08 2.28 9.44
N TRP A 137 -16.54 3.44 9.88
CA TRP A 137 -16.85 4.58 9.01
C TRP A 137 -15.61 5.23 8.38
N ALA A 138 -14.50 5.34 9.12
CA ALA A 138 -13.24 5.81 8.55
C ALA A 138 -12.72 4.85 7.47
N LEU A 139 -12.87 3.54 7.68
CA LEU A 139 -12.50 2.52 6.71
C LEU A 139 -13.41 2.52 5.47
N PHE A 140 -14.70 2.87 5.60
CA PHE A 140 -15.61 3.04 4.45
C PHE A 140 -15.38 4.33 3.65
N LYS A 141 -14.73 5.34 4.25
CA LYS A 141 -14.37 6.59 3.55
C LYS A 141 -13.08 6.47 2.74
N VAL A 142 -12.33 5.39 2.96
CA VAL A 142 -11.12 5.07 2.19
C VAL A 142 -11.51 4.50 0.85
#